data_AF-A0A286KC35-F1
#
_entry.id   AF-A0A286KC35-F1
#
_cell.length_a   1.000
_cell.length_b   1.000
_cell.length_c   1.000
_cell.angle_alpha   90.00
_cell.angle_beta   90.00
_cell.angle_gamma   90.00
#
_symmetry.space_group_name_H-M   'P 1'
#
loop_
_entity.id
_entity.type
_entity.pdbx_description
1 polymer ?
#
loop_
_entity_poly.entity_id
_entity_poly.type
_entity_poly.pdbx_seq_one_letter_code
_entity_poly.pdbx_strand_id
1 'polypeptide(L)'
;MGTVILAEKPDQGKKFATALAGKTPVNKGGKYEFESEVFGHTIVTWGIGHLVGLSLPEKYEWLPNKEKWDLANLPFLPKENELRYEVSKGKSQQYSTVKSCLENADMIIIATDPDREGENSATCF
;
A
#
# COMPACT_ATOMS: atom_id res chain seq x y z
N MET A 1 -14.37 13.25 7.45
CA MET A 1 -13.04 13.37 8.08
C MET A 1 -13.08 12.42 9.27
N GLY A 2 -12.23 11.39 9.24
CA GLY A 2 -12.29 10.24 10.13
C GLY A 2 -11.00 9.41 10.12
N THR A 3 -11.05 8.27 10.80
CA THR A 3 -9.90 7.39 11.03
C THR A 3 -9.78 6.35 9.92
N VAL A 4 -8.59 6.22 9.33
CA VAL A 4 -8.27 5.17 8.35
C VAL A 4 -7.38 4.11 8.99
N ILE A 5 -7.83 2.86 8.94
CA ILE A 5 -7.05 1.69 9.38
C ILE A 5 -6.54 0.97 8.13
N LEU A 6 -5.22 0.87 8.01
CA LEU A 6 -4.53 0.22 6.90
C LEU A 6 -4.05 -1.17 7.30
N ALA A 7 -4.67 -2.21 6.74
CA ALA A 7 -4.26 -3.60 6.92
C ALA A 7 -3.34 -4.08 5.78
N GLU A 8 -2.67 -5.21 5.96
CA GLU A 8 -1.78 -5.76 4.92
C GLU A 8 -2.54 -6.53 3.83
N LYS A 9 -3.65 -7.18 4.21
CA LYS A 9 -4.40 -8.08 3.33
C LYS A 9 -5.92 -7.97 3.51
N PRO A 10 -6.72 -8.31 2.48
CA PRO A 10 -8.18 -8.17 2.51
C PRO A 10 -8.85 -8.91 3.69
N ASP A 11 -8.38 -10.11 4.01
CA ASP A 11 -8.95 -10.93 5.09
C ASP A 11 -8.73 -10.28 6.47
N GLN A 12 -7.56 -9.69 6.70
CA GLN A 12 -7.24 -8.95 7.91
C GLN A 12 -8.10 -7.69 8.03
N GLY A 13 -8.22 -6.91 6.94
CA GLY A 13 -9.10 -5.74 6.89
C GLY A 13 -10.56 -6.08 7.19
N LYS A 14 -11.07 -7.22 6.66
CA LYS A 14 -12.44 -7.68 6.97
C LYS A 14 -12.63 -7.99 8.44
N LYS A 15 -11.65 -8.63 9.09
CA LYS A 15 -11.69 -8.96 10.53
C LYS A 15 -11.74 -7.69 11.38
N PHE A 16 -10.88 -6.71 11.11
CA PHE A 16 -10.89 -5.42 11.80
C PHE A 16 -12.23 -4.69 11.62
N ALA A 17 -12.71 -4.60 10.38
CA ALA A 17 -13.97 -3.94 10.09
C ALA A 17 -15.16 -4.61 10.78
N THR A 18 -15.16 -5.95 10.86
CA THR A 18 -16.23 -6.71 11.52
C THR A 18 -16.21 -6.51 13.03
N ALA A 19 -15.03 -6.51 13.65
CA ALA A 19 -14.87 -6.29 15.08
C ALA A 19 -15.29 -4.87 15.50
N LEU A 20 -14.87 -3.86 14.73
CA LEU A 20 -15.13 -2.45 15.05
C LEU A 20 -16.55 -1.98 14.69
N ALA A 21 -17.19 -2.59 13.70
CA ALA A 21 -18.56 -2.26 13.30
C ALA A 21 -19.63 -3.10 14.02
N GLY A 22 -19.24 -4.14 14.77
CA GLY A 22 -20.16 -5.10 15.40
C GLY A 22 -20.96 -5.97 14.43
N LYS A 23 -20.72 -5.84 13.12
CA LYS A 23 -21.36 -6.58 12.03
C LYS A 23 -20.42 -6.65 10.83
N THR A 24 -20.67 -7.55 9.88
CA THR A 24 -19.89 -7.58 8.63
C THR A 24 -20.27 -6.37 7.76
N PRO A 25 -19.35 -5.42 7.51
CA PRO A 25 -19.63 -4.28 6.65
C PRO A 25 -19.53 -4.64 5.16
N VAL A 26 -20.18 -3.85 4.32
CA VAL A 26 -20.18 -4.06 2.86
C VAL A 26 -18.87 -3.53 2.28
N ASN A 27 -18.21 -4.35 1.46
CA ASN A 27 -17.01 -3.92 0.74
C ASN A 27 -17.41 -2.93 -0.36
N LYS A 28 -16.83 -1.73 -0.33
CA LYS A 28 -17.04 -0.68 -1.33
C LYS A 28 -15.73 -0.41 -2.08
N GLY A 29 -15.37 -1.30 -3.00
CA GLY A 29 -14.24 -1.08 -3.92
C GLY A 29 -12.87 -1.07 -3.23
N GLY A 30 -12.64 -1.99 -2.28
CA GLY A 30 -11.34 -2.13 -1.61
C GLY A 30 -11.24 -1.45 -0.24
N LYS A 31 -12.39 -1.06 0.33
CA LYS A 31 -12.51 -0.51 1.68
C LYS A 31 -13.84 -0.87 2.33
N TYR A 32 -13.86 -0.81 3.65
CA TYR A 32 -15.05 -0.83 4.49
C TYR A 32 -15.19 0.53 5.15
N GLU A 33 -16.41 1.06 5.22
CA GLU A 33 -16.68 2.38 5.79
C GLU A 33 -17.90 2.28 6.70
N PHE A 34 -17.76 2.73 7.94
CA PHE A 34 -18.77 2.60 9.00
C PHE A 34 -18.48 3.57 10.15
N GLU A 35 -19.45 3.73 11.05
CA GLU A 35 -19.27 4.43 12.32
C GLU A 35 -18.84 3.44 13.41
N SER A 36 -17.74 3.74 14.09
CA SER A 36 -17.20 2.99 15.22
C SER A 36 -17.46 3.75 16.52
N GLU A 37 -17.77 3.03 17.59
CA GLU A 37 -17.88 3.62 18.94
C GLU A 37 -16.54 4.13 19.47
N VAL A 38 -15.42 3.55 18.99
CA VAL A 38 -14.06 3.88 19.47
C VAL A 38 -13.47 5.07 18.70
N PHE A 39 -13.66 5.10 17.39
CA PHE A 39 -12.98 6.03 16.48
C PHE A 39 -13.91 6.95 15.70
N GLY A 40 -15.22 6.88 15.93
CA GLY A 40 -16.22 7.58 15.13
C GLY A 40 -16.21 7.10 13.68
N HIS A 41 -16.24 8.04 12.72
CA HIS A 41 -16.19 7.73 11.30
C HIS A 41 -14.90 6.97 10.95
N THR A 42 -15.04 5.71 10.55
CA THR A 42 -13.92 4.79 10.37
C THR A 42 -13.95 4.15 8.99
N ILE A 43 -12.78 4.15 8.34
CA ILE A 43 -12.54 3.45 7.09
C ILE A 43 -11.47 2.40 7.33
N VAL A 44 -11.74 1.15 6.97
CA VAL A 44 -10.74 0.09 6.94
C VAL A 44 -10.41 -0.23 5.49
N THR A 45 -9.14 -0.10 5.11
CA THR A 45 -8.63 -0.49 3.79
C THR A 45 -7.41 -1.40 3.94
N TRP A 46 -6.87 -1.91 2.84
CA TRP A 46 -5.78 -2.87 2.87
C TRP A 46 -4.85 -2.78 1.66
N GLY A 47 -3.62 -3.21 1.88
CA GLY A 47 -2.69 -3.60 0.82
C GLY A 47 -3.08 -4.92 0.16
N ILE A 48 -2.46 -5.20 -0.99
CA ILE A 48 -2.48 -6.54 -1.61
C ILE A 48 -1.02 -6.95 -1.79
N GLY A 49 -0.36 -7.32 -0.69
CA GLY A 49 1.11 -7.36 -0.62
C GLY A 49 1.70 -5.99 -0.97
N HIS A 50 2.89 -5.96 -1.58
CA HIS A 50 3.49 -4.70 -2.04
C HIS A 50 2.64 -4.05 -3.15
N LEU A 51 1.96 -2.93 -2.86
CA LEU A 51 1.26 -2.14 -3.89
C LEU A 51 2.26 -1.41 -4.79
N VAL A 52 3.42 -1.08 -4.24
CA VAL A 52 4.53 -0.37 -4.89
C VAL A 52 5.79 -1.23 -4.82
N GLY A 53 6.57 -1.27 -5.88
CA GLY A 53 7.86 -1.97 -5.93
C GLY A 53 8.94 -1.11 -6.57
N LEU A 54 10.20 -1.57 -6.47
CA LEU A 54 11.31 -0.92 -7.17
C LEU A 54 11.15 -1.09 -8.68
N SER A 55 11.37 0.00 -9.41
CA SER A 55 11.40 -0.03 -10.87
C SER A 55 12.59 -0.84 -11.38
N LEU A 56 12.40 -1.48 -12.53
CA LEU A 56 13.46 -2.19 -13.25
C LEU A 56 14.53 -1.22 -13.81
N PRO A 57 15.77 -1.70 -14.08
CA PRO A 57 16.86 -0.89 -14.64
C PRO A 57 16.48 -0.10 -15.91
N GLU A 58 15.58 -0.63 -16.73
CA GLU A 58 15.01 0.03 -17.92
C GLU A 58 14.43 1.43 -17.66
N LYS A 59 14.00 1.70 -16.41
CA LYS A 59 13.41 2.98 -16.00
C LYS A 59 14.44 4.03 -15.58
N TYR A 60 15.73 3.70 -15.56
CA TYR A 60 16.80 4.57 -15.12
C TYR A 60 17.51 5.16 -16.34
N GLU A 61 17.32 6.45 -16.59
CA GLU A 61 17.89 7.14 -17.76
C GLU A 61 19.42 7.17 -17.79
N TRP A 62 20.07 7.03 -16.64
CA TRP A 62 21.53 7.04 -16.54
C TRP A 62 22.19 5.72 -16.97
N LEU A 63 21.41 4.63 -17.11
CA LEU A 63 21.93 3.33 -17.54
C LEU A 63 22.09 3.27 -19.07
N PRO A 64 23.31 3.01 -19.58
CA PRO A 64 23.50 2.79 -21.01
C PRO A 64 22.87 1.46 -21.43
N ASN A 65 22.34 1.38 -22.65
CA ASN A 65 21.72 0.16 -23.20
C ASN A 65 20.64 -0.47 -22.30
N LYS A 66 19.94 0.34 -21.49
CA LYS A 66 19.00 -0.09 -20.43
C LYS A 66 17.89 -1.04 -20.88
N GLU A 67 17.56 -1.08 -22.17
CA GLU A 67 16.55 -1.96 -22.77
C GLU A 67 17.02 -3.41 -22.98
N LYS A 68 18.32 -3.69 -22.82
CA LYS A 68 18.91 -5.01 -22.99
C LYS A 68 19.77 -5.38 -21.78
N TRP A 69 19.85 -6.67 -21.49
CA TRP A 69 20.77 -7.19 -20.48
C TRP A 69 22.22 -7.01 -20.94
N ASP A 70 23.00 -6.29 -20.15
CA ASP A 70 24.42 -6.01 -20.39
C ASP A 70 25.22 -6.24 -19.11
N LEU A 71 26.27 -7.09 -19.18
CA LEU A 71 27.14 -7.38 -18.05
C LEU A 71 27.92 -6.13 -17.60
N ALA A 72 28.16 -5.17 -18.50
CA ALA A 72 28.83 -3.92 -18.16
C ALA A 72 28.03 -3.04 -17.19
N ASN A 73 26.71 -3.28 -17.10
CA ASN A 73 25.81 -2.57 -16.19
C ASN A 73 25.73 -3.18 -14.78
N LEU A 74 26.53 -4.22 -14.51
CA LEU A 74 26.59 -4.88 -13.21
C LEU A 74 27.83 -4.44 -12.41
N PRO A 75 27.69 -4.22 -11.08
CA PRO A 75 26.45 -4.33 -10.31
C PRO A 75 25.54 -3.11 -10.49
N PHE A 76 24.23 -3.36 -10.60
CA PHE A 76 23.23 -2.30 -10.61
C PHE A 76 22.95 -1.83 -9.17
N LEU A 77 23.40 -0.63 -8.83
CA LEU A 77 23.26 -0.05 -7.50
C LEU A 77 22.85 1.44 -7.60
N PRO A 78 21.54 1.74 -7.74
CA PRO A 78 21.06 3.11 -7.68
C PRO A 78 21.41 3.76 -6.34
N LYS A 79 21.70 5.06 -6.36
CA LYS A 79 21.75 5.84 -5.13
C LYS A 79 20.33 6.04 -4.58
N GLU A 80 20.21 6.33 -3.29
CA GLU A 80 18.90 6.51 -2.62
C GLU A 80 18.02 7.55 -3.34
N ASN A 81 18.60 8.66 -3.80
CA ASN A 81 17.89 9.72 -4.52
C ASN A 81 17.53 9.36 -5.97
N GLU A 82 18.01 8.23 -6.47
CA GLU A 82 17.73 7.73 -7.82
C GLU A 82 16.72 6.58 -7.80
N LEU A 83 16.41 6.01 -6.63
CA LEU A 83 15.43 4.92 -6.51
C LEU A 83 14.09 5.34 -7.10
N ARG A 84 13.64 4.53 -8.06
CA ARG A 84 12.32 4.70 -8.68
C ARG A 84 11.39 3.61 -8.19
N TYR A 85 10.15 4.01 -7.95
CA TYR A 85 9.10 3.15 -7.48
C TYR A 85 7.96 3.12 -8.49
N GLU A 86 7.37 1.95 -8.70
CA GLU A 86 6.23 1.77 -9.59
C GLU A 86 5.11 0.98 -8.92
N VAL A 87 3.87 1.34 -9.28
CA VAL A 87 2.71 0.57 -8.83
C VAL A 87 2.73 -0.78 -9.50
N SER A 88 2.62 -1.84 -8.70
CA SER A 88 2.61 -3.21 -9.18
C SER A 88 1.48 -3.44 -10.19
N LYS A 89 1.78 -4.15 -11.29
CA LYS A 89 0.80 -4.48 -12.34
C LYS A 89 -0.44 -5.13 -11.74
N GLY A 90 -1.62 -4.66 -12.16
CA GLY A 90 -2.91 -5.15 -11.68
C GLY A 90 -3.36 -4.61 -10.31
N LYS A 91 -2.53 -3.83 -9.61
CA LYS A 91 -2.86 -3.26 -8.28
C LYS A 91 -3.21 -1.78 -8.31
N SER A 92 -3.25 -1.15 -9.48
CA SER A 92 -3.50 0.29 -9.64
C SER A 92 -4.84 0.73 -9.04
N GLN A 93 -5.90 -0.06 -9.15
CA GLN A 93 -7.20 0.30 -8.59
C GLN A 93 -7.15 0.35 -7.05
N GLN A 94 -6.58 -0.68 -6.43
CA GLN A 94 -6.45 -0.73 -4.98
C GLN A 94 -5.51 0.37 -4.47
N TYR A 95 -4.41 0.62 -5.17
CA TYR A 95 -3.50 1.72 -4.87
C TYR A 95 -4.23 3.07 -4.87
N SER A 96 -5.03 3.36 -5.90
CA SER A 96 -5.83 4.59 -5.94
C SER A 96 -6.83 4.68 -4.80
N THR A 97 -7.49 3.57 -4.42
CA THR A 97 -8.40 3.53 -3.27
C THR A 97 -7.65 3.83 -1.96
N VAL A 98 -6.53 3.16 -1.71
CA VAL A 98 -5.73 3.33 -0.49
C VAL A 98 -5.20 4.77 -0.42
N LYS A 99 -4.57 5.25 -1.50
CA LYS A 99 -4.06 6.62 -1.61
C LYS A 99 -5.15 7.64 -1.29
N SER A 100 -6.32 7.52 -1.92
CA SER A 100 -7.44 8.43 -1.66
C SER A 100 -7.93 8.36 -0.21
N CYS A 101 -7.94 7.19 0.42
CA CYS A 101 -8.31 7.08 1.84
C CYS A 101 -7.29 7.80 2.72
N LEU A 102 -5.99 7.54 2.52
CA LEU A 102 -4.92 8.11 3.33
C LEU A 102 -4.82 9.64 3.19
N GLU A 103 -4.95 10.17 1.96
CA GLU A 103 -4.91 11.62 1.71
C GLU A 103 -6.07 12.39 2.35
N ASN A 104 -7.20 11.72 2.62
CA ASN A 104 -8.40 12.33 3.20
C ASN A 104 -8.62 11.95 4.68
N ALA A 105 -7.64 11.27 5.31
CA ALA A 105 -7.72 10.82 6.69
C ALA A 105 -7.28 11.91 7.67
N ASP A 106 -7.93 11.99 8.83
CA ASP A 106 -7.41 12.80 9.95
C ASP A 106 -6.40 12.02 10.79
N MET A 107 -6.62 10.70 10.86
CA MET A 107 -5.79 9.78 11.61
C MET A 107 -5.60 8.51 10.77
N ILE A 108 -4.34 8.07 10.69
CA ILE A 108 -3.95 6.83 10.02
C ILE A 108 -3.44 5.86 11.08
N ILE A 109 -4.05 4.68 11.13
CA ILE A 109 -3.62 3.56 11.97
C ILE A 109 -3.02 2.50 11.06
N ILE A 110 -1.71 2.25 11.23
CA ILE A 110 -1.00 1.17 10.53
C ILE A 110 -1.24 -0.12 11.31
N ALA A 111 -1.94 -1.06 10.69
CA ALA A 111 -2.32 -2.36 11.27
C ALA A 111 -1.86 -3.52 10.37
N THR A 112 -0.65 -3.42 9.83
CA THR A 112 0.04 -4.48 9.08
C THR A 112 0.64 -5.53 10.02
N ASP A 113 1.13 -6.65 9.48
CA ASP A 113 1.72 -7.70 10.32
C ASP A 113 2.97 -7.15 11.06
N PRO A 114 3.20 -7.55 12.33
CA PRO A 114 4.27 -7.01 13.18
C PRO A 114 5.63 -7.64 12.85
N ASP A 115 6.00 -7.61 11.56
CA ASP A 115 7.28 -8.06 11.06
C ASP A 115 7.94 -7.00 10.16
N ARG A 116 9.18 -7.26 9.75
CA ARG A 116 9.95 -6.32 8.94
C ARG A 116 9.32 -6.05 7.56
N GLU A 117 8.69 -7.06 6.96
CA GLU A 117 8.04 -6.91 5.65
C GLU A 117 6.69 -6.18 5.77
N GLY A 118 6.00 -6.34 6.90
CA GLY A 118 4.79 -5.60 7.27
C GLY A 118 5.06 -4.12 7.48
N GLU A 119 6.17 -3.77 8.14
CA GLU A 119 6.63 -2.38 8.26
C GLU A 119 7.05 -1.82 6.89
N ASN A 120 7.83 -2.57 6.11
CA ASN A 120 8.22 -2.19 4.74
C ASN A 120 6.99 -1.91 3.86
N SER A 121 5.99 -2.78 3.92
CA SER A 121 4.72 -2.59 3.21
C SER A 121 4.00 -1.33 3.66
N ALA A 122 3.92 -1.08 4.97
CA ALA A 122 3.31 0.13 5.53
C ALA A 122 4.02 1.43 5.09
N THR A 123 5.35 1.43 5.07
CA THR A 123 6.15 2.59 4.64
C THR A 123 6.15 2.82 3.12
N CYS A 124 5.79 1.80 2.32
CA CYS A 124 5.75 1.87 0.87
C CYS A 124 4.33 2.11 0.28
N PHE A 125 3.31 2.28 1.12
CA PHE A 125 1.94 2.66 0.70
C PHE A 125 1.80 4.18 0.58
#